data_AF-A0A954I893-F1
#
_entry.id   AF-A0A954I893-F1
#
_cell.length_a   1.000
_cell.length_b   1.000
_cell.length_c   1.000
_cell.angle_alpha   90.00
_cell.angle_beta   90.00
_cell.angle_gamma   90.00
#
_symmetry.space_group_name_H-M   'P 1'
#
loop_
_entity.id
_entity.type
_entity.pdbx_description
1 polymer ?
#
loop_
_entity_poly.entity_id
_entity_poly.type
_entity_poly.pdbx_seq_one_letter_code
_entity_poly.pdbx_strand_id
1 'polypeptide(L)'
;MICQLLVSVRNVDECRQALHGGADIIDVKEPRHGSLGRAAWSTIEQIASLLGHQQDPPRENSAPHYPPLSVALGEWDEWTGSHLPNCPDEPTSPSPPAFHIDGARMYFKLGTAGLTNTADTQRLALWQRSLETARFHLAN
;
A
#
# COMPACT_ATOMS: atom_id res chain seq x y z
N MET A 1 -20.68 -5.51 -15.75
CA MET A 1 -19.59 -5.24 -14.79
C MET A 1 -19.08 -6.58 -14.27
N ILE A 2 -17.77 -6.74 -14.16
CA ILE A 2 -17.12 -7.95 -13.64
C ILE A 2 -16.60 -7.62 -12.24
N CYS A 3 -16.81 -8.52 -11.27
CA CYS A 3 -16.26 -8.37 -9.92
C CYS A 3 -14.75 -8.66 -9.92
N GLN A 4 -13.97 -7.93 -9.14
CA GLN A 4 -12.52 -8.18 -8.96
C GLN A 4 -12.24 -8.80 -7.59
N LEU A 5 -11.37 -9.80 -7.55
CA LEU A 5 -10.91 -10.49 -6.35
C LEU A 5 -9.70 -9.77 -5.74
N LEU A 6 -9.89 -9.21 -4.53
CA LEU A 6 -8.82 -8.67 -3.71
C LEU A 6 -8.42 -9.68 -2.62
N VAL A 7 -7.14 -10.03 -2.56
CA VAL A 7 -6.61 -10.97 -1.56
C VAL A 7 -5.62 -10.27 -0.64
N SER A 8 -5.92 -10.27 0.66
CA SER A 8 -5.01 -9.71 1.66
C SER A 8 -3.90 -10.70 2.03
N VAL A 9 -2.65 -10.23 2.00
CA VAL A 9 -1.44 -11.00 2.30
C VAL A 9 -0.58 -10.28 3.33
N ARG A 10 0.18 -11.05 4.10
CA ARG A 10 1.07 -10.54 5.17
C ARG A 10 2.54 -10.60 4.80
N ASN A 11 2.90 -11.39 3.80
CA ASN A 11 4.29 -11.65 3.41
C ASN A 11 4.39 -12.13 1.95
N VAL A 12 5.63 -12.31 1.49
CA VAL A 12 5.96 -12.74 0.12
C VAL A 12 5.38 -14.11 -0.23
N ASP A 13 5.38 -15.06 0.70
CA ASP A 13 4.90 -16.43 0.43
C ASP A 13 3.38 -16.45 0.21
N GLU A 14 2.63 -15.71 1.03
CA GLU A 14 1.19 -15.51 0.82
C GLU A 14 0.91 -14.77 -0.49
N CYS A 15 1.75 -13.79 -0.86
CA CYS A 15 1.65 -13.11 -2.16
C CYS A 15 1.80 -14.09 -3.33
N ARG A 16 2.80 -14.98 -3.31
CA ARG A 16 2.97 -16.02 -4.34
C ARG A 16 1.75 -16.94 -4.46
N GLN A 17 1.19 -17.34 -3.32
CA GLN A 17 -0.02 -18.17 -3.28
C GLN A 17 -1.23 -17.43 -3.85
N ALA A 18 -1.42 -16.15 -3.50
CA ALA A 18 -2.50 -15.31 -4.01
C ALA A 18 -2.38 -15.09 -5.54
N LEU A 19 -1.17 -14.86 -6.05
CA LEU A 19 -0.90 -14.77 -7.48
C LEU A 19 -1.27 -16.08 -8.19
N HIS A 20 -0.83 -17.23 -7.65
CA HIS A 20 -1.17 -18.54 -8.20
C HIS A 20 -2.68 -18.82 -8.16
N GLY A 21 -3.38 -18.32 -7.13
CA GLY A 21 -4.83 -18.41 -6.98
C GLY A 21 -5.63 -17.45 -7.86
N GLY A 22 -4.98 -16.59 -8.66
CA GLY A 22 -5.65 -15.68 -9.60
C GLY A 22 -6.22 -14.41 -8.95
N ALA A 23 -5.58 -13.89 -7.90
CA ALA A 23 -5.98 -12.60 -7.33
C ALA A 23 -5.88 -11.46 -8.36
N ASP A 24 -6.93 -10.66 -8.48
CA ASP A 24 -6.96 -9.47 -9.34
C ASP A 24 -6.25 -8.28 -8.69
N ILE A 25 -6.19 -8.23 -7.35
CA ILE A 25 -5.51 -7.21 -6.55
C ILE A 25 -4.83 -7.89 -5.36
N ILE A 26 -3.55 -7.58 -5.15
CA ILE A 26 -2.80 -8.01 -3.96
C ILE A 26 -2.87 -6.93 -2.90
N ASP A 27 -3.29 -7.26 -1.69
CA ASP A 27 -3.48 -6.30 -0.61
C ASP A 27 -2.57 -6.60 0.59
N VAL A 28 -1.58 -5.76 0.84
CA VAL A 28 -0.63 -5.95 1.94
C VAL A 28 -1.18 -5.34 3.22
N LYS A 29 -1.33 -6.16 4.26
CA LYS A 29 -1.75 -5.72 5.60
C LYS A 29 -1.19 -6.64 6.70
N GLU A 30 -1.08 -6.12 7.91
CA GLU A 30 -0.72 -6.88 9.12
C GLU A 30 -1.88 -6.81 10.14
N PRO A 31 -2.76 -7.83 10.18
CA PRO A 31 -3.92 -7.85 11.08
C PRO A 31 -3.57 -7.75 12.56
N ARG A 32 -2.34 -8.09 12.97
CA ARG A 32 -1.87 -7.91 14.35
C ARG A 32 -1.75 -6.45 14.76
N HIS A 33 -1.66 -5.53 13.80
CA HIS A 33 -1.62 -4.09 14.04
C HIS A 33 -3.00 -3.41 13.87
N GLY A 34 -4.09 -4.17 13.75
CA GLY A 34 -5.44 -3.65 13.54
C GLY A 34 -6.06 -4.08 12.21
N SER A 35 -7.29 -3.64 11.95
CA SER A 35 -8.07 -4.06 10.77
C SER A 35 -7.42 -3.61 9.46
N LEU A 36 -6.93 -2.37 9.41
CA LEU A 36 -6.07 -1.85 8.35
C LEU A 36 -4.63 -1.68 8.82
N GLY A 37 -4.19 -2.57 9.72
CA GLY A 37 -2.84 -2.58 10.26
C GLY A 37 -1.78 -2.62 9.15
N ARG A 38 -0.82 -1.70 9.25
CA ARG A 38 0.26 -1.57 8.28
C ARG A 38 1.31 -2.66 8.47
N ALA A 39 1.69 -3.33 7.39
CA ALA A 39 2.85 -4.22 7.39
C ALA A 39 4.16 -3.42 7.43
N ALA A 40 5.26 -4.04 7.86
CA ALA A 40 6.57 -3.39 7.79
C ALA A 40 6.90 -2.92 6.37
N TRP A 41 7.57 -1.77 6.23
CA TRP A 41 7.94 -1.22 4.92
C TRP A 41 8.81 -2.19 4.12
N SER A 42 9.75 -2.88 4.76
CA SER A 42 10.55 -3.93 4.14
C SER A 42 9.70 -5.06 3.53
N THR A 43 8.58 -5.41 4.16
CA THR A 43 7.65 -6.43 3.64
C THR A 43 6.90 -5.90 2.41
N ILE A 44 6.46 -4.65 2.48
CA ILE A 44 5.79 -3.98 1.35
C ILE A 44 6.75 -3.90 0.16
N GLU A 45 8.00 -3.50 0.38
CA GLU A 45 9.06 -3.44 -0.64
C GLU A 45 9.40 -4.80 -1.24
N GLN A 46 9.47 -5.86 -0.43
CA GLN A 46 9.72 -7.21 -0.92
C GLN A 46 8.58 -7.72 -1.81
N ILE A 47 7.32 -7.44 -1.44
CA ILE A 47 6.15 -7.80 -2.24
C ILE A 47 6.10 -6.96 -3.52
N ALA A 48 6.35 -5.66 -3.40
CA ALA A 48 6.48 -4.73 -4.52
C ALA A 48 7.53 -5.19 -5.54
N SER A 49 8.71 -5.55 -5.05
CA SER A 49 9.82 -6.09 -5.84
C SER A 49 9.46 -7.42 -6.49
N LEU A 50 8.77 -8.33 -5.80
CA LEU A 50 8.26 -9.57 -6.39
C LEU A 50 7.33 -9.29 -7.58
N LEU A 51 6.39 -8.36 -7.44
CA LEU A 51 5.46 -7.98 -8.51
C LEU A 51 6.17 -7.26 -9.67
N GLY A 52 7.24 -6.51 -9.38
CA GLY A 52 8.06 -5.82 -10.39
C GLY A 52 9.05 -6.72 -11.13
N HIS A 53 9.66 -7.72 -10.46
CA HIS A 53 10.66 -8.61 -11.07
C HIS A 53 10.09 -9.74 -11.91
N GLN A 54 8.79 -10.03 -11.78
CA GLN A 54 8.13 -11.04 -12.61
C GLN A 54 7.89 -10.54 -14.05
N GLN A 55 8.60 -9.51 -14.53
CA GLN A 55 8.67 -9.10 -15.93
C GLN A 55 9.29 -10.21 -16.81
N ASP A 56 8.57 -11.31 -17.02
CA ASP A 56 8.81 -12.19 -18.15
C ASP A 56 8.64 -11.37 -19.44
N PRO A 57 9.49 -11.60 -20.47
CA PRO A 57 9.30 -10.93 -21.75
C PRO A 57 7.89 -11.22 -22.26
N PRO A 58 7.20 -10.21 -22.82
CA PRO A 58 5.84 -10.38 -23.31
C PRO A 58 5.80 -11.57 -24.26
N ARG A 59 4.93 -12.55 -23.99
CA ARG A 59 4.48 -13.43 -25.07
C ARG A 59 3.80 -12.51 -26.09
N GLU A 60 4.17 -12.66 -27.34
CA GLU A 60 3.71 -11.84 -28.47
C GLU A 60 2.19 -11.53 -28.31
N ASN A 61 1.88 -10.23 -28.15
CA ASN A 61 0.54 -9.65 -27.94
C ASN A 61 -0.11 -9.71 -26.53
N SER A 62 0.64 -9.91 -25.45
CA SER A 62 0.09 -9.69 -24.09
C SER A 62 1.12 -9.06 -23.17
N ALA A 63 0.87 -7.82 -22.73
CA ALA A 63 1.69 -7.21 -21.68
C ALA A 63 1.57 -8.06 -20.40
N PRO A 64 2.68 -8.38 -19.71
CA PRO A 64 2.60 -8.97 -18.37
C PRO A 64 1.85 -7.98 -17.48
N HIS A 65 0.60 -8.29 -17.15
CA HIS A 65 -0.22 -7.51 -16.24
C HIS A 65 -0.18 -8.17 -14.87
N TYR A 66 0.71 -7.70 -14.00
CA TYR A 66 0.62 -8.04 -12.58
C TYR A 66 -0.58 -7.35 -11.95
N PRO A 67 -1.25 -8.01 -11.00
CA PRO A 67 -2.32 -7.38 -10.25
C PRO A 67 -1.78 -6.13 -9.54
N PRO A 68 -2.57 -5.04 -9.48
CA PRO A 68 -2.24 -3.87 -8.68
C PRO A 68 -1.90 -4.23 -7.23
N LEU A 69 -1.02 -3.42 -6.63
CA LEU A 69 -0.70 -3.52 -5.21
C LEU A 69 -1.60 -2.56 -4.42
N SER A 70 -2.28 -3.07 -3.41
CA SER A 70 -2.97 -2.32 -2.37
C SER A 70 -2.17 -2.41 -1.08
N VAL A 71 -2.04 -1.31 -0.35
CA VAL A 71 -1.27 -1.24 0.90
C VAL A 71 -2.13 -0.62 1.99
N ALA A 72 -2.27 -1.31 3.11
CA ALA A 72 -2.85 -0.76 4.33
C ALA A 72 -1.81 0.14 5.03
N LEU A 73 -2.19 1.38 5.35
CA LEU A 73 -1.33 2.41 5.95
C LEU A 73 -1.55 2.59 7.45
N GLY A 74 -2.32 1.70 8.09
CA GLY A 74 -2.70 1.82 9.50
C GLY A 74 -4.01 2.55 9.69
N GLU A 75 -4.30 2.88 10.93
CA GLU A 75 -5.46 3.66 11.36
C GLU A 75 -5.09 5.16 11.53
N TRP A 76 -6.07 6.06 11.51
CA TRP A 76 -5.84 7.51 11.53
C TRP A 76 -5.19 8.02 12.82
N ASP A 77 -5.45 7.38 13.95
CA ASP A 77 -4.86 7.72 15.24
C ASP A 77 -3.33 7.57 15.26
N GLU A 78 -2.77 6.62 14.51
CA GLU A 78 -1.33 6.42 14.31
C GLU A 78 -0.67 7.64 13.63
N TRP A 79 -1.43 8.46 12.90
CA TRP A 79 -0.93 9.59 12.13
C TRP A 79 -1.19 10.97 12.78
N THR A 80 -1.95 11.02 13.87
CA THR A 80 -2.44 12.30 14.43
C THR A 80 -2.14 12.56 15.91
N GLY A 81 -1.49 11.63 16.61
CA GLY A 81 -1.08 11.80 18.00
C GLY A 81 0.41 12.12 18.22
N SER A 82 0.81 12.23 19.49
CA SER A 82 2.22 12.20 19.95
C SER A 82 2.93 10.86 19.66
N HIS A 83 2.17 9.90 19.13
CA HIS A 83 2.53 8.54 18.85
C HIS A 83 2.70 8.39 17.34
N LEU A 84 3.61 9.17 16.75
CA LEU A 84 4.15 8.78 15.44
C LEU A 84 4.63 7.33 15.57
N PRO A 85 4.43 6.47 14.57
CA PRO A 85 4.89 5.10 14.64
C PRO A 85 6.39 5.13 14.97
N ASN A 86 6.75 4.62 16.17
CA ASN A 86 8.15 4.36 16.52
C ASN A 86 8.60 3.13 15.72
N CYS A 87 8.59 3.25 14.40
CA CYS A 87 9.29 2.33 13.53
C CYS A 87 10.72 2.89 13.43
N PRO A 88 11.76 2.13 13.79
CA PRO A 88 13.14 2.61 13.75
C PRO A 88 13.61 3.03 12.35
N ASP A 89 12.83 2.74 11.31
CA ASP A 89 13.08 3.10 9.91
C ASP A 89 12.10 4.16 9.34
N GLU A 90 11.29 4.85 10.16
CA GLU A 90 10.33 5.86 9.66
C GLU A 90 10.93 7.25 9.39
N PRO A 91 10.56 7.93 8.28
CA PRO A 91 10.83 9.35 8.12
C PRO A 91 10.05 10.15 9.18
N THR A 92 10.72 11.08 9.85
CA THR A 92 10.18 11.95 10.93
C THR A 92 9.11 12.96 10.47
N SER A 93 8.47 12.72 9.33
CA SER A 93 7.46 13.57 8.70
C SER A 93 6.23 12.70 8.42
N PRO A 94 4.98 13.21 8.57
CA PRO A 94 3.73 12.49 8.24
C PRO A 94 3.57 12.17 6.74
N SER A 95 4.64 12.29 5.98
CA SER A 95 4.74 11.95 4.57
C SER A 95 4.95 10.44 4.46
N PRO A 96 4.02 9.71 3.82
CA PRO A 96 4.23 8.29 3.58
C PRO A 96 5.52 8.09 2.77
N PRO A 97 6.27 7.00 3.02
CA PRO A 97 7.51 6.74 2.30
C PRO A 97 7.24 6.67 0.79
N ALA A 98 8.21 7.13 0.02
CA ALA A 98 8.17 7.14 -1.43
C ALA A 98 8.34 5.70 -1.95
N PHE A 99 7.25 4.95 -2.10
CA PHE A 99 7.27 3.63 -2.73
C PHE A 99 7.24 3.77 -4.25
N HIS A 100 8.28 3.26 -4.91
CA HIS A 100 8.31 3.13 -6.35
C HIS A 100 8.08 1.67 -6.75
N ILE A 101 7.03 1.40 -7.53
CA ILE A 101 6.95 0.18 -8.33
C ILE A 101 6.78 0.62 -9.76
N ASP A 102 7.78 0.37 -10.59
CA ASP A 102 7.71 0.65 -12.01
C ASP A 102 6.51 -0.07 -12.64
N GLY A 103 5.61 0.73 -13.24
CA GLY A 103 4.49 0.25 -14.04
C GLY A 103 3.30 -0.36 -13.28
N ALA A 104 3.38 -0.58 -11.95
CA ALA A 104 2.27 -1.14 -11.19
C ALA A 104 1.34 -0.05 -10.64
N ARG A 105 0.03 -0.25 -10.80
CA ARG A 105 -0.98 0.61 -10.17
C ARG A 105 -0.96 0.34 -8.65
N MET A 106 -0.83 1.40 -7.86
CA MET A 106 -0.88 1.32 -6.40
C MET A 106 -2.16 1.93 -5.83
N TYR A 107 -2.71 1.25 -4.84
CA TYR A 107 -3.78 1.72 -3.96
C TYR A 107 -3.25 1.82 -2.53
N PHE A 108 -3.66 2.88 -1.84
CA PHE A 108 -3.39 3.07 -0.41
C PHE A 108 -4.71 3.07 0.34
N LYS A 109 -4.78 2.29 1.41
CA LYS A 109 -5.94 2.24 2.30
C LYS A 109 -5.53 2.77 3.65
N LEU A 110 -6.26 3.76 4.13
CA LEU A 110 -6.09 4.30 5.46
C LEU A 110 -7.37 4.02 6.25
N GLY A 111 -7.20 3.49 7.44
CA GLY A 111 -8.29 3.30 8.37
C GLY A 111 -8.68 4.60 9.05
N THR A 112 -9.97 4.76 9.27
CA THR A 112 -10.55 5.99 9.82
C THR A 112 -10.79 5.90 11.32
N ALA A 113 -10.32 4.83 11.98
CA ALA A 113 -10.41 4.73 13.43
C ALA A 113 -9.63 5.88 14.08
N GLY A 114 -10.25 6.52 15.09
CA GLY A 114 -9.71 7.73 15.71
C GLY A 114 -10.11 9.06 15.05
N LEU A 115 -10.80 9.06 13.90
CA LEU A 115 -11.45 10.28 13.38
C LEU A 115 -12.63 10.66 14.27
N THR A 116 -12.51 11.74 15.04
CA THR A 116 -13.53 12.12 16.02
C THR A 116 -14.18 13.47 15.75
N ASN A 117 -13.52 14.37 15.04
CA ASN A 117 -13.97 15.75 14.88
C ASN A 117 -13.76 16.31 13.46
N THR A 118 -14.33 17.49 13.20
CA THR A 118 -14.25 18.17 11.90
C THR A 118 -12.85 18.66 11.55
N ALA A 119 -11.99 18.94 12.53
CA ALA A 119 -10.60 19.29 12.26
C ALA A 119 -9.81 18.06 11.77
N ASP A 120 -10.12 16.87 12.27
CA ASP A 120 -9.50 15.62 11.80
C ASP A 120 -9.88 15.32 10.34
N THR A 121 -11.14 15.55 9.94
CA THR A 121 -11.55 15.35 8.54
C THR A 121 -10.88 16.34 7.58
N GLN A 122 -10.65 17.58 8.01
CA GLN A 122 -9.87 18.56 7.24
C GLN A 122 -8.41 18.13 7.10
N ARG A 123 -7.80 17.62 8.17
CA ARG A 123 -6.43 17.08 8.16
C ARG A 123 -6.33 15.86 7.24
N LEU A 124 -7.31 14.94 7.28
CA LEU A 124 -7.35 13.79 6.38
C LEU A 124 -7.39 14.23 4.92
N ALA A 125 -8.20 15.24 4.59
CA ALA A 125 -8.27 15.78 3.23
C ALA A 125 -6.96 16.46 2.80
N LEU A 126 -6.22 17.08 3.71
CA LEU A 126 -4.87 17.61 3.42
C LEU A 126 -3.87 16.47 3.21
N TRP A 127 -3.94 15.43 4.03
CA TRP A 127 -3.08 14.26 3.92
C TRP A 127 -3.30 13.50 2.59
N GLN A 128 -4.55 13.27 2.20
CA GLN A 128 -4.91 12.70 0.89
C GLN A 128 -4.32 13.52 -0.27
N ARG A 129 -4.42 14.85 -0.22
CA ARG A 129 -3.80 15.74 -1.22
C ARG A 129 -2.28 15.67 -1.24
N SER A 130 -1.64 15.53 -0.07
CA SER A 130 -0.18 15.36 0.00
C SER A 130 0.27 14.04 -0.64
N LEU A 131 -0.51 12.96 -0.48
CA LEU A 131 -0.27 11.68 -1.13
C LEU A 131 -0.39 11.77 -2.65
N GLU A 132 -1.43 12.44 -3.16
CA GLU A 132 -1.60 12.69 -4.60
C GLU A 132 -0.45 13.54 -5.16
N THR A 133 0.05 14.50 -4.39
CA THR A 133 1.16 15.37 -4.80
C THR A 133 2.51 14.65 -4.75
N ALA A 134 2.74 13.79 -3.76
CA ALA A 134 3.95 12.97 -3.64
C ALA A 134 4.14 12.02 -4.84
N ARG A 135 3.04 11.59 -5.48
CA ARG A 135 3.09 10.80 -6.73
C ARG A 135 3.76 11.54 -7.89
N PHE A 136 3.88 12.87 -7.86
CA PHE A 136 4.63 13.63 -8.89
C PHE A 136 6.15 13.63 -8.68
N HIS A 137 6.68 13.08 -7.59
CA HIS A 137 8.13 13.00 -7.35
C HIS A 137 8.69 11.57 -7.48
N LEU A 138 7.86 10.60 -7.86
CA LEU A 138 8.26 9.21 -8.15
C LEU A 138 8.61 8.99 -9.64
N ALA A 139 8.96 10.06 -10.37
CA ALA A 139 9.44 9.97 -11.74
C ALA A 139 10.63 10.93 -11.92
N ASN A 140 11.84 10.36 -11.80
CA ASN A 140 12.99 10.60 -12.66
C ASN A 140 14.06 9.54 -12.41
#